data_AF-A0A101MQ65-F1
#
_entry.id   AF-A0A101MQ65-F1
#
_cell.length_a   1.000
_cell.length_b   1.000
_cell.length_c   1.000
_cell.angle_alpha   90.00
_cell.angle_beta   90.00
_cell.angle_gamma   90.00
#
_symmetry.space_group_name_H-M   'P 1'
#
loop_
_entity.id
_entity.type
_entity.pdbx_description
1 polymer ?
#
loop_
_entity_poly.entity_id
_entity_poly.type
_entity_poly.pdbx_seq_one_letter_code
_entity_poly.pdbx_strand_id
1 'polypeptide(L)'
;MASHLPVTEGLDPFQLDIPNDNDKSVSDTIQELQKVQLSHQWDPNLPQERIDAINEAVKTGDQEKAAELEKALAQESQYESVRAAVRNTDGGEVANTVRAWVLGMFFTTLGSGLNMFLSMRSPAISFPAIVVQLLVYPMGCLWAKTMPTRNFNTFGVEWTLNTGPFTIKEHAVITIMANVSIGYAYCTDALLALKAKPLYNMELGWGFQLLFALSSQVVGMSLAGIFRRFLVWPAAMMWPSQFANTSLFYALHDWSSSDESETHGWSISRYRYFLYVTLGAFVWYWIPGVLWQGLSVFAFVTWIRPNNVVLNQLFGGFTGLSLIPITFDWTYVSAYLGDPLLAPVHALVNTFIGLVVFVIITTIGISYSGALYSAYLPINTSSTYDNTQNAYNVTKILGSGFSFDEEKYKAYSPMFLAPTFALNYGLSFAALTAAIVHVILFHRKQIWHQFRASREQEPDIHLTMMKKYKEAPD
;
A
#
# COMPACT_ATOMS: atom_id res chain seq x y z
N MET A 1 -12.49 -57.21 -12.52
CA MET A 1 -13.08 -57.06 -11.18
C MET A 1 -13.16 -55.56 -10.92
N ALA A 2 -14.29 -54.97 -11.27
CA ALA A 2 -14.55 -53.55 -11.07
C ALA A 2 -14.94 -53.32 -9.61
N SER A 3 -14.26 -52.39 -8.93
CA SER A 3 -14.66 -51.90 -7.61
C SER A 3 -15.03 -50.43 -7.74
N HIS A 4 -16.33 -50.19 -7.69
CA HIS A 4 -16.97 -48.88 -7.66
C HIS A 4 -16.45 -48.05 -6.48
N LEU A 5 -15.86 -46.89 -6.78
CA LEU A 5 -15.76 -45.76 -5.85
C LEU A 5 -16.99 -44.88 -6.10
N PRO A 6 -17.67 -44.40 -5.05
CA PRO A 6 -18.86 -43.58 -5.23
C PRO A 6 -18.46 -42.22 -5.82
N VAL A 7 -19.10 -41.89 -6.93
CA VAL A 7 -19.11 -40.54 -7.52
C VAL A 7 -19.81 -39.64 -6.51
N THR A 8 -19.05 -38.78 -5.85
CA THR A 8 -19.63 -37.66 -5.09
C THR A 8 -20.27 -36.73 -6.11
N GLU A 9 -21.60 -36.72 -6.15
CA GLU A 9 -22.39 -35.76 -6.91
C GLU A 9 -21.86 -34.35 -6.64
N GLY A 10 -21.44 -33.67 -7.72
CA GLY A 10 -20.98 -32.30 -7.67
C GLY A 10 -22.11 -31.42 -7.18
N LEU A 11 -21.88 -30.71 -6.08
CA LEU A 11 -22.62 -29.52 -5.74
C LEU A 11 -22.45 -28.52 -6.89
N ASP A 12 -23.57 -28.13 -7.47
CA ASP A 12 -23.67 -27.16 -8.56
C ASP A 12 -23.02 -25.82 -8.12
N PRO A 13 -22.02 -25.27 -8.83
CA PRO A 13 -21.31 -24.05 -8.40
C PRO A 13 -22.17 -22.77 -8.37
N PHE A 14 -23.42 -22.85 -8.82
CA PHE A 14 -24.34 -21.71 -8.95
C PHE A 14 -25.35 -21.55 -7.80
N GLN A 15 -25.33 -22.42 -6.79
CA GLN A 15 -26.16 -22.26 -5.59
C GLN A 15 -25.34 -21.77 -4.40
N LEU A 16 -24.97 -20.49 -4.44
CA LEU A 16 -24.90 -19.75 -3.18
C LEU A 16 -26.35 -19.60 -2.72
N ASP A 17 -26.72 -20.22 -1.60
CA ASP A 17 -27.96 -19.92 -0.86
C ASP A 17 -27.86 -18.47 -0.37
N ILE A 18 -28.14 -17.53 -1.29
CA ILE A 18 -28.49 -16.16 -0.96
C ILE A 18 -29.83 -16.28 -0.22
N PRO A 19 -30.00 -15.66 0.96
CA PRO A 19 -31.31 -15.60 1.61
C PRO A 19 -32.34 -15.17 0.56
N ASN A 20 -33.39 -15.96 0.39
CA ASN A 20 -34.45 -15.69 -0.56
C ASN A 20 -35.25 -14.49 -0.04
N ASP A 21 -34.72 -13.29 -0.25
CA ASP A 21 -35.21 -12.01 0.28
C ASP A 21 -36.37 -11.50 -0.58
N ASN A 22 -37.31 -12.39 -0.93
CA ASN A 22 -38.53 -12.08 -1.69
C ASN A 22 -39.53 -11.21 -0.91
N ASP A 23 -39.16 -10.73 0.28
CA ASP A 23 -39.98 -9.85 1.14
C ASP A 23 -39.44 -8.40 1.23
N LYS A 24 -38.35 -8.03 0.52
CA LYS A 24 -37.95 -6.62 0.41
C LYS A 24 -39.00 -5.86 -0.39
N SER A 25 -39.55 -4.78 0.18
CA SER A 25 -40.52 -3.96 -0.53
C SER A 25 -39.82 -3.19 -1.65
N VAL A 26 -40.52 -2.96 -2.76
CA VAL A 26 -39.98 -2.24 -3.93
C VAL A 26 -39.54 -0.81 -3.58
N SER A 27 -40.14 -0.22 -2.54
CA SER A 27 -39.68 1.06 -1.97
C SER A 27 -38.31 0.97 -1.31
N ASP A 28 -37.94 -0.19 -0.78
CA ASP A 28 -36.64 -0.42 -0.14
C ASP A 28 -35.54 -0.51 -1.19
N THR A 29 -35.74 -1.22 -2.31
CA THR A 29 -34.77 -1.29 -3.42
C THR A 29 -34.44 0.09 -4.02
N ILE A 30 -35.45 0.95 -4.23
CA ILE A 30 -35.22 2.31 -4.73
C ILE A 30 -34.50 3.17 -3.67
N GLN A 31 -34.80 2.99 -2.39
CA GLN A 31 -34.08 3.67 -1.31
C GLN A 31 -32.63 3.20 -1.21
N GLU A 32 -32.35 1.91 -1.40
CA GLU A 32 -31.00 1.35 -1.43
C GLU A 32 -30.20 1.92 -2.60
N LEU A 33 -30.77 1.96 -3.81
CA LEU A 33 -30.12 2.60 -4.96
C LEU A 33 -29.88 4.11 -4.75
N GLN A 34 -30.78 4.81 -4.05
CA GLN A 34 -30.56 6.21 -3.66
C GLN A 34 -29.38 6.37 -2.68
N LYS A 35 -29.19 5.43 -1.74
CA LYS A 35 -28.02 5.43 -0.85
C LYS A 35 -26.73 5.17 -1.64
N VAL A 36 -26.73 4.18 -2.53
CA VAL A 36 -25.60 3.87 -3.42
C VAL A 36 -25.26 5.12 -4.25
N GLN A 37 -26.24 5.75 -4.87
CA GLN A 37 -26.07 7.01 -5.62
C GLN A 37 -25.40 8.11 -4.79
N LEU A 38 -25.85 8.33 -3.55
CA LEU A 38 -25.28 9.36 -2.66
C LEU A 38 -23.84 9.04 -2.24
N SER A 39 -23.50 7.76 -2.10
CA SER A 39 -22.17 7.31 -1.70
C SER A 39 -21.14 7.31 -2.84
N HIS A 40 -21.59 7.18 -4.10
CA HIS A 40 -20.71 7.02 -5.26
C HIS A 40 -20.75 8.19 -6.27
N GLN A 41 -21.42 9.30 -5.94
CA GLN A 41 -21.59 10.45 -6.84
C GLN A 41 -20.27 11.01 -7.42
N TRP A 42 -19.17 10.94 -6.66
CA TRP A 42 -17.86 11.49 -7.02
C TRP A 42 -16.78 10.43 -7.12
N ASP A 43 -17.14 9.16 -7.32
CA ASP A 43 -16.17 8.07 -7.37
C ASP A 43 -15.58 7.92 -8.78
N PRO A 44 -14.29 8.27 -8.99
CA PRO A 44 -13.66 8.15 -10.31
C PRO A 44 -13.37 6.71 -10.72
N ASN A 45 -13.55 5.73 -9.83
CA ASN A 45 -13.24 4.33 -10.11
C ASN A 45 -14.44 3.50 -10.57
N LEU A 46 -15.65 4.06 -10.48
CA LEU A 46 -16.86 3.44 -11.02
C LEU A 46 -17.03 3.86 -12.48
N PRO A 47 -17.35 2.92 -13.40
CA PRO A 47 -17.68 3.27 -14.78
C PRO A 47 -18.84 4.27 -14.82
N GLN A 48 -18.68 5.35 -15.59
CA GLN A 48 -19.69 6.41 -15.68
C GLN A 48 -21.04 5.86 -16.14
N GLU A 49 -21.05 4.87 -17.03
CA GLU A 49 -22.24 4.17 -17.50
C GLU A 49 -23.04 3.52 -16.36
N ARG A 50 -22.37 2.95 -15.35
CA ARG A 50 -23.04 2.37 -14.18
C ARG A 50 -23.63 3.46 -13.28
N ILE A 51 -22.91 4.56 -13.08
CA ILE A 51 -23.40 5.71 -12.32
C ILE A 51 -24.65 6.30 -13.00
N ASP A 52 -24.61 6.43 -14.33
CA ASP A 52 -25.71 6.95 -15.12
C ASP A 52 -26.90 6.00 -15.12
N ALA A 53 -26.68 4.68 -15.17
CA ALA A 53 -27.73 3.68 -15.02
C ALA A 53 -28.40 3.71 -13.64
N ILE A 54 -27.62 3.85 -12.55
CA ILE A 54 -28.16 4.04 -11.20
C ILE A 54 -28.98 5.34 -11.13
N ASN A 55 -28.45 6.43 -11.68
CA ASN A 55 -29.13 7.71 -11.72
C ASN A 55 -30.44 7.65 -12.52
N GLU A 56 -30.47 6.93 -13.64
CA GLU A 56 -31.65 6.73 -14.47
C GLU A 56 -32.69 5.88 -13.75
N ALA A 57 -32.30 4.74 -13.16
CA ALA A 57 -33.19 3.87 -12.40
C ALA A 57 -33.85 4.61 -11.22
N VAL A 58 -33.06 5.40 -10.46
CA VAL A 58 -33.57 6.20 -9.35
C VAL A 58 -34.51 7.32 -9.82
N LYS A 59 -34.20 7.99 -10.95
CA LYS A 59 -35.03 9.09 -11.49
C LYS A 59 -36.33 8.60 -12.11
N THR A 60 -36.28 7.48 -12.82
CA THR A 60 -37.43 6.91 -13.53
C THR A 60 -38.32 6.09 -12.60
N GLY A 61 -37.80 5.62 -11.47
CA GLY A 61 -38.50 4.69 -10.59
C GLY A 61 -38.74 3.33 -11.26
N ASP A 62 -37.94 3.00 -12.27
CA ASP A 62 -38.06 1.77 -13.05
C ASP A 62 -37.64 0.56 -12.19
N GLN A 63 -38.64 -0.22 -11.79
CA GLN A 63 -38.53 -1.26 -10.78
C GLN A 63 -37.76 -2.48 -11.29
N GLU A 64 -37.90 -2.80 -12.58
CA GLU A 64 -37.25 -3.96 -13.19
C GLU A 64 -35.75 -3.73 -13.33
N LYS A 65 -35.37 -2.55 -13.86
CA LYS A 65 -33.97 -2.11 -13.92
C LYS A 65 -33.33 -2.01 -12.53
N ALA A 66 -34.07 -1.49 -11.55
CA ALA A 66 -33.59 -1.36 -10.18
C ALA A 66 -33.28 -2.73 -9.53
N ALA A 67 -34.18 -3.70 -9.68
CA ALA A 67 -33.99 -5.05 -9.15
C ALA A 67 -32.87 -5.82 -9.86
N GLU A 68 -32.74 -5.67 -11.18
CA GLU A 68 -31.63 -6.27 -11.93
C GLU A 68 -30.28 -5.72 -11.48
N LEU A 69 -30.21 -4.41 -11.25
CA LEU A 69 -28.99 -3.75 -10.79
C LEU A 69 -28.63 -4.15 -9.35
N GLU A 70 -29.60 -4.21 -8.44
CA GLU A 70 -29.39 -4.73 -7.07
C GLU A 70 -28.85 -6.16 -7.10
N LYS A 71 -29.45 -7.04 -7.92
CA LYS A 71 -28.99 -8.42 -8.08
C LYS A 71 -27.57 -8.51 -8.62
N ALA A 72 -27.21 -7.68 -9.60
CA ALA A 72 -25.86 -7.61 -10.12
C ALA A 72 -24.85 -7.14 -9.06
N LEU A 73 -25.21 -6.15 -8.24
CA LEU A 73 -24.39 -5.66 -7.13
C LEU A 73 -24.25 -6.69 -5.99
N ALA A 74 -25.25 -7.56 -5.80
CA ALA A 74 -25.22 -8.64 -4.83
C ALA A 74 -24.32 -9.81 -5.27
N GLN A 75 -24.23 -10.10 -6.57
CA GLN A 75 -23.46 -11.23 -7.12
C GLN A 75 -22.01 -10.88 -7.45
N GLU A 76 -21.74 -9.62 -7.82
CA GLU A 76 -20.42 -9.17 -8.24
C GLU A 76 -19.99 -7.87 -7.54
N SER A 77 -18.68 -7.71 -7.37
CA SER A 77 -18.14 -6.43 -6.92
C SER A 77 -18.49 -5.32 -7.91
N GLN A 78 -18.77 -4.13 -7.39
CA GLN A 78 -19.13 -2.96 -8.18
C GLN A 78 -17.96 -2.47 -9.06
N TYR A 79 -16.73 -2.78 -8.64
CA TYR A 79 -15.49 -2.35 -9.27
C TYR A 79 -14.91 -3.47 -10.13
N GLU A 80 -14.66 -3.15 -11.40
CA GLU A 80 -14.06 -4.08 -12.36
C GLU A 80 -12.66 -4.54 -11.92
N SER A 81 -11.86 -3.63 -11.36
CA SER A 81 -10.53 -3.94 -10.83
C SER A 81 -10.57 -4.98 -9.71
N VAL A 82 -11.60 -4.93 -8.85
CA VAL A 82 -11.80 -5.91 -7.78
C VAL A 82 -12.26 -7.25 -8.37
N ARG A 83 -13.21 -7.23 -9.32
CA ARG A 83 -13.67 -8.45 -10.02
C ARG A 83 -12.53 -9.18 -10.73
N ALA A 84 -11.59 -8.46 -11.32
CA ALA A 84 -10.43 -9.02 -11.99
C ALA A 84 -9.41 -9.63 -11.00
N ALA A 85 -9.26 -9.02 -9.81
CA ALA A 85 -8.20 -9.36 -8.87
C ALA A 85 -8.63 -10.28 -7.71
N VAL A 86 -9.94 -10.40 -7.43
CA VAL A 86 -10.51 -11.11 -6.27
C VAL A 86 -11.68 -11.98 -6.72
N ARG A 87 -11.68 -13.25 -6.32
CA ARG A 87 -12.79 -14.18 -6.62
C ARG A 87 -13.98 -13.92 -5.71
N ASN A 88 -15.18 -14.17 -6.23
CA ASN A 88 -16.44 -14.11 -5.48
C ASN A 88 -16.79 -15.46 -4.82
N THR A 89 -15.78 -16.27 -4.51
CA THR A 89 -15.96 -17.60 -3.92
C THR A 89 -15.00 -17.82 -2.76
N ASP A 90 -15.44 -18.57 -1.75
CA ASP A 90 -14.62 -18.93 -0.61
C ASP A 90 -14.87 -20.37 -0.16
N GLY A 91 -13.85 -21.22 -0.35
CA GLY A 91 -13.86 -22.65 -0.04
C GLY A 91 -13.82 -23.04 1.44
N GLY A 92 -13.81 -22.07 2.38
CA GLY A 92 -14.01 -22.43 3.79
C GLY A 92 -12.79 -22.99 4.52
N GLU A 93 -11.62 -22.98 3.89
CA GLU A 93 -10.41 -23.68 4.34
C GLU A 93 -9.89 -23.21 5.70
N VAL A 94 -9.10 -24.06 6.38
CA VAL A 94 -8.48 -23.71 7.67
C VAL A 94 -7.34 -22.72 7.43
N ALA A 95 -7.34 -21.62 8.18
CA ALA A 95 -6.32 -20.55 8.10
C ALA A 95 -5.36 -20.55 9.31
N ASN A 96 -5.87 -20.87 10.50
CA ASN A 96 -5.12 -20.82 11.76
C ASN A 96 -4.48 -22.18 12.04
N THR A 97 -3.19 -22.33 11.69
CA THR A 97 -2.44 -23.58 11.86
C THR A 97 -1.08 -23.31 12.49
N VAL A 98 -0.48 -24.32 13.13
CA VAL A 98 0.88 -24.21 13.69
C VAL A 98 1.89 -23.86 12.59
N ARG A 99 1.72 -24.45 11.40
CA ARG A 99 2.51 -24.12 10.20
C ARG A 99 2.45 -22.63 9.88
N ALA A 100 1.25 -22.04 9.87
CA ALA A 100 1.08 -20.61 9.59
C ALA A 100 1.77 -19.72 10.65
N TRP A 101 1.65 -20.04 11.93
CA TRP A 101 2.32 -19.29 13.00
C TRP A 101 3.85 -19.38 12.93
N VAL A 102 4.41 -20.57 12.72
CA VAL A 102 5.87 -20.77 12.67
C VAL A 102 6.46 -20.04 11.47
N LEU A 103 5.89 -20.22 10.27
CA LEU A 103 6.37 -19.55 9.07
C LEU A 103 6.14 -18.03 9.14
N GLY A 104 4.98 -17.59 9.64
CA GLY A 104 4.65 -16.18 9.87
C GLY A 104 5.67 -15.50 10.78
N MET A 105 5.90 -16.02 11.98
CA MET A 105 6.85 -15.44 12.94
C MET A 105 8.28 -15.41 12.39
N PHE A 106 8.68 -16.44 11.65
CA PHE A 106 10.00 -16.50 11.02
C PHE A 106 10.18 -15.38 9.98
N PHE A 107 9.25 -15.25 9.03
CA PHE A 107 9.34 -14.23 7.98
C PHE A 107 9.07 -12.81 8.49
N THR A 108 8.23 -12.64 9.51
CA THR A 108 8.08 -11.37 10.23
C THR A 108 9.41 -10.92 10.82
N THR A 109 10.11 -11.79 11.53
CA THR A 109 11.41 -11.46 12.16
C THR A 109 12.49 -11.18 11.11
N LEU A 110 12.59 -12.05 10.10
CA LEU A 110 13.59 -11.91 9.05
C LEU A 110 13.34 -10.67 8.19
N GLY A 111 12.11 -10.47 7.73
CA GLY A 111 11.72 -9.37 6.84
C GLY A 111 11.88 -8.00 7.50
N SER A 112 11.37 -7.85 8.73
CA SER A 112 11.52 -6.60 9.49
C SER A 112 12.99 -6.29 9.80
N GLY A 113 13.78 -7.29 10.19
CA GLY A 113 15.21 -7.12 10.46
C GLY A 113 16.01 -6.70 9.22
N LEU A 114 15.76 -7.33 8.07
CA LEU A 114 16.41 -6.99 6.81
C LEU A 114 16.04 -5.58 6.34
N ASN A 115 14.75 -5.21 6.40
CA ASN A 115 14.33 -3.86 6.01
C ASN A 115 14.84 -2.77 6.96
N MET A 116 14.91 -3.04 8.27
CA MET A 116 15.55 -2.14 9.21
C MET A 116 17.03 -1.95 8.89
N PHE A 117 17.74 -3.03 8.53
CA PHE A 117 19.15 -2.94 8.16
C PHE A 117 19.37 -2.14 6.86
N LEU A 118 18.49 -2.33 5.86
CA LEU A 118 18.62 -1.69 4.55
C LEU A 118 18.05 -0.27 4.48
N SER A 119 17.24 0.16 5.45
CA SER A 119 16.65 1.51 5.46
C SER A 119 17.71 2.61 5.50
N MET A 120 18.89 2.33 6.05
CA MET A 120 20.02 3.28 6.12
C MET A 120 20.82 3.40 4.82
N ARG A 121 20.45 2.65 3.77
CA ARG A 121 21.10 2.71 2.45
C ARG A 121 20.53 3.84 1.59
N SER A 122 21.37 4.46 0.77
CA SER A 122 20.95 5.39 -0.29
C SER A 122 21.37 4.86 -1.67
N PRO A 123 20.43 4.62 -2.61
CA PRO A 123 18.98 4.65 -2.43
C PRO A 123 18.48 3.54 -1.50
N ALA A 124 17.37 3.82 -0.81
CA ALA A 124 16.74 2.85 0.09
C ALA A 124 16.28 1.62 -0.69
N ILE A 125 16.55 0.44 -0.15
CA ILE A 125 15.99 -0.82 -0.65
C ILE A 125 15.01 -1.32 0.41
N SER A 126 13.82 -1.68 -0.03
CA SER A 126 12.83 -2.37 0.80
C SER A 126 12.43 -3.69 0.15
N PHE A 127 12.25 -4.72 0.98
CA PHE A 127 11.66 -5.98 0.59
C PHE A 127 10.15 -5.91 0.86
N PRO A 128 9.31 -5.90 -0.19
CA PRO A 128 7.87 -5.89 -0.03
C PRO A 128 7.34 -7.26 0.43
N ALA A 129 6.15 -7.27 1.04
CA ALA A 129 5.50 -8.48 1.56
C ALA A 129 5.26 -9.55 0.47
N ILE A 130 5.13 -9.15 -0.79
CA ILE A 130 4.97 -10.07 -1.92
C ILE A 130 6.19 -11.01 -2.11
N VAL A 131 7.39 -10.59 -1.69
CA VAL A 131 8.57 -11.48 -1.69
C VAL A 131 8.41 -12.59 -0.66
N VAL A 132 7.86 -12.26 0.52
CA VAL A 132 7.54 -13.27 1.54
C VAL A 132 6.51 -14.26 1.01
N GLN A 133 5.46 -13.77 0.34
CA GLN A 133 4.46 -14.62 -0.31
C GLN A 133 5.09 -15.62 -1.31
N LEU A 134 6.07 -15.18 -2.12
CA LEU A 134 6.76 -16.08 -3.04
C LEU A 134 7.60 -17.15 -2.32
N LEU A 135 8.31 -16.78 -1.25
CA LEU A 135 9.19 -17.68 -0.51
C LEU A 135 8.43 -18.66 0.38
N VAL A 136 7.31 -18.23 0.95
CA VAL A 136 6.47 -19.04 1.84
C VAL A 136 5.83 -20.20 1.07
N TYR A 137 5.42 -20.00 -0.18
CA TYR A 137 4.76 -21.04 -0.96
C TYR A 137 5.53 -22.38 -1.04
N PRO A 138 6.77 -22.43 -1.56
CA PRO A 138 7.54 -23.67 -1.61
C PRO A 138 7.83 -24.24 -0.22
N MET A 139 8.05 -23.38 0.79
CA MET A 139 8.29 -23.82 2.18
C MET A 139 7.03 -24.45 2.80
N GLY A 140 5.85 -23.89 2.54
CA GLY A 140 4.56 -24.40 2.99
C GLY A 140 4.22 -25.74 2.35
N CYS A 141 4.45 -25.86 1.03
CA CYS A 141 4.31 -27.13 0.31
C CYS A 141 5.31 -28.19 0.79
N LEU A 142 6.55 -27.80 1.09
CA LEU A 142 7.55 -28.71 1.66
C LEU A 142 7.12 -29.18 3.06
N TRP A 143 6.70 -28.26 3.93
CA TRP A 143 6.20 -28.58 5.26
C TRP A 143 5.01 -29.55 5.22
N ALA A 144 4.07 -29.33 4.28
CA ALA A 144 2.93 -30.22 4.05
C ALA A 144 3.35 -31.66 3.72
N LYS A 145 4.49 -31.84 3.04
CA LYS A 145 5.02 -33.17 2.65
C LYS A 145 5.87 -33.82 3.74
N THR A 146 6.61 -33.03 4.53
CA THR A 146 7.61 -33.57 5.46
C THR A 146 7.12 -33.75 6.88
N MET A 147 6.16 -32.95 7.34
CA MET A 147 5.76 -32.93 8.76
C MET A 147 4.69 -33.97 9.09
N PRO A 148 4.75 -34.59 10.28
CA PRO A 148 3.81 -35.63 10.68
C PRO A 148 2.43 -35.08 10.99
N THR A 149 1.38 -35.78 10.54
CA THR A 149 -0.05 -35.51 10.81
C THR A 149 -0.49 -36.05 12.18
N ARG A 150 0.42 -36.11 13.16
CA ARG A 150 0.07 -36.64 14.50
C ARG A 150 -0.70 -35.59 15.28
N ASN A 151 -1.81 -36.01 15.89
CA ASN A 151 -2.58 -35.18 16.81
C ASN A 151 -1.90 -35.17 18.17
N PHE A 152 -1.59 -33.97 18.66
CA PHE A 152 -1.09 -33.71 19.99
C PHE A 152 -2.22 -33.10 20.82
N ASN A 153 -2.30 -33.50 22.09
CA ASN A 153 -3.20 -32.87 23.05
C ASN A 153 -2.35 -32.23 24.13
N THR A 154 -2.39 -30.91 24.25
CA THR A 154 -1.65 -30.16 25.27
C THR A 154 -2.63 -29.25 26.01
N PHE A 155 -2.72 -29.41 27.33
CA PHE A 155 -3.65 -28.65 28.18
C PHE A 155 -5.12 -28.67 27.70
N GLY A 156 -5.57 -29.77 27.07
CA GLY A 156 -6.95 -29.92 26.58
C GLY A 156 -7.20 -29.31 25.19
N VAL A 157 -6.18 -28.75 24.54
CA VAL A 157 -6.25 -28.28 23.15
C VAL A 157 -5.62 -29.33 22.24
N GLU A 158 -6.41 -29.83 21.30
CA GLU A 158 -5.92 -30.72 20.24
C GLU A 158 -5.32 -29.91 19.09
N TRP A 159 -4.08 -30.21 18.71
CA TRP A 159 -3.38 -29.54 17.62
C TRP A 159 -2.52 -30.54 16.83
N THR A 160 -2.29 -30.24 15.55
CA THR A 160 -1.45 -31.03 14.66
C THR A 160 -0.38 -30.15 14.02
N LEU A 161 0.80 -30.73 13.78
CA LEU A 161 1.90 -30.06 13.05
C LEU A 161 1.60 -29.93 11.55
N ASN A 162 0.72 -30.78 11.02
CA ASN A 162 0.35 -30.81 9.63
C ASN A 162 -1.17 -31.02 9.50
N THR A 163 -1.87 -30.00 9.00
CA THR A 163 -3.32 -30.01 8.74
C THR A 163 -3.67 -30.50 7.34
N GLY A 164 -2.67 -30.92 6.55
CA GLY A 164 -2.85 -31.38 5.17
C GLY A 164 -2.18 -30.47 4.13
N PRO A 165 -2.70 -30.44 2.89
CA PRO A 165 -2.19 -29.58 1.82
C PRO A 165 -2.10 -28.12 2.27
N PHE A 166 -1.14 -27.38 1.71
CA PHE A 166 -0.95 -25.97 2.02
C PHE A 166 -2.04 -25.14 1.34
N THR A 167 -2.91 -24.51 2.12
CA THR A 167 -4.09 -23.80 1.61
C THR A 167 -3.79 -22.35 1.24
N ILE A 168 -4.66 -21.73 0.42
CA ILE A 168 -4.52 -20.30 0.11
C ILE A 168 -4.71 -19.44 1.37
N LYS A 169 -5.52 -19.89 2.32
CA LYS A 169 -5.79 -19.16 3.57
C LYS A 169 -4.65 -19.20 4.56
N GLU A 170 -3.99 -20.35 4.75
CA GLU A 170 -2.75 -20.39 5.54
C GLU A 170 -1.70 -19.48 4.93
N HIS A 171 -1.58 -19.50 3.60
CA HIS A 171 -0.65 -18.63 2.89
C HIS A 171 -0.99 -17.15 3.11
N ALA A 172 -2.26 -16.77 3.00
CA ALA A 172 -2.72 -15.41 3.24
C ALA A 172 -2.41 -14.92 4.66
N VAL A 173 -2.65 -15.74 5.69
CA VAL A 173 -2.34 -15.38 7.09
C VAL A 173 -0.84 -15.11 7.28
N ILE A 174 0.03 -15.98 6.76
CA ILE A 174 1.48 -15.81 6.83
C ILE A 174 1.90 -14.47 6.18
N THR A 175 1.39 -14.19 4.99
CA THR A 175 1.70 -12.96 4.26
C THR A 175 1.17 -11.72 4.98
N ILE A 176 -0.01 -11.78 5.61
CA ILE A 176 -0.56 -10.67 6.41
C ILE A 176 0.33 -10.41 7.64
N MET A 177 0.75 -11.44 8.37
CA MET A 177 1.67 -11.32 9.50
C MET A 177 2.98 -10.64 9.08
N ALA A 178 3.52 -11.04 7.93
CA ALA A 178 4.72 -10.41 7.37
C ALA A 178 4.43 -8.96 6.96
N ASN A 179 3.36 -8.69 6.20
CA ASN A 179 3.04 -7.36 5.69
C ASN A 179 2.92 -6.30 6.81
N VAL A 180 2.22 -6.62 7.90
CA VAL A 180 2.06 -5.71 9.04
C VAL A 180 3.41 -5.36 9.69
N SER A 181 4.40 -6.24 9.60
CA SER A 181 5.69 -6.10 10.29
C SER A 181 6.86 -5.75 9.38
N ILE A 182 6.71 -5.84 8.06
CA ILE A 182 7.83 -5.74 7.13
C ILE A 182 8.39 -4.31 7.03
N GLY A 183 7.58 -3.30 7.34
CA GLY A 183 8.04 -1.92 7.49
C GLY A 183 8.97 -1.75 8.71
N TYR A 184 9.96 -0.87 8.63
CA TYR A 184 10.73 -0.49 9.81
C TYR A 184 9.89 0.39 10.74
N ALA A 185 10.15 0.32 12.04
CA ALA A 185 9.38 1.08 13.01
C ALA A 185 9.68 2.59 12.89
N TYR A 186 8.65 3.41 12.68
CA TYR A 186 8.78 4.88 12.55
C TYR A 186 9.53 5.55 13.71
N CYS A 187 9.39 5.03 14.93
CA CYS A 187 10.11 5.49 16.12
C CYS A 187 11.64 5.44 15.95
N THR A 188 12.16 4.65 15.01
CA THR A 188 13.59 4.55 14.71
C THR A 188 14.18 5.87 14.25
N ASP A 189 13.43 6.67 13.48
CA ASP A 189 13.90 7.99 13.03
C ASP A 189 14.10 8.93 14.23
N ALA A 190 13.16 8.89 15.18
CA ALA A 190 13.29 9.63 16.44
C ALA A 190 14.46 9.12 17.30
N LEU A 191 14.65 7.80 17.38
CA LEU A 191 15.79 7.21 18.11
C LEU A 191 17.13 7.56 17.48
N LEU A 192 17.21 7.58 16.14
CA LEU A 192 18.39 7.99 15.40
C LEU A 192 18.68 9.47 15.63
N ALA A 193 17.65 10.32 15.60
CA ALA A 193 17.80 11.74 15.89
C ALA A 193 18.31 11.98 17.32
N LEU A 194 17.77 11.25 18.31
CA LEU A 194 18.22 11.32 19.70
C LEU A 194 19.68 10.87 19.84
N LYS A 195 20.06 9.75 19.22
CA LYS A 195 21.39 9.15 19.37
C LYS A 195 22.47 9.85 18.54
N ALA A 196 22.12 10.46 17.41
CA ALA A 196 23.09 11.02 16.48
C ALA A 196 23.90 12.14 17.16
N LYS A 197 25.24 11.97 17.15
CA LYS A 197 26.22 12.97 17.62
C LYS A 197 25.97 14.40 17.10
N PRO A 198 25.65 14.63 15.82
CA PRO A 198 25.40 15.98 15.30
C PRO A 198 24.05 16.58 15.73
N LEU A 199 23.14 15.79 16.31
CA LEU A 199 21.82 16.23 16.75
C LEU A 199 21.78 16.33 18.28
N TYR A 200 21.13 15.39 18.97
CA TYR A 200 20.97 15.44 20.44
C TYR A 200 22.07 14.68 21.20
N ASN A 201 22.75 13.72 20.56
CA ASN A 201 23.81 12.91 21.19
C ASN A 201 23.41 12.28 22.54
N MET A 202 22.17 11.78 22.64
CA MET A 202 21.59 11.13 23.82
C MET A 202 21.43 9.63 23.63
N GLU A 203 22.02 8.83 24.52
CA GLU A 203 21.86 7.39 24.53
C GLU A 203 20.91 6.94 25.65
N LEU A 204 19.65 6.70 25.32
CA LEU A 204 18.62 6.31 26.30
C LEU A 204 18.59 4.81 26.63
N GLY A 205 19.63 4.05 26.28
CA GLY A 205 19.73 2.60 26.52
C GLY A 205 18.72 1.76 25.72
N TRP A 206 18.91 0.44 25.70
CA TRP A 206 18.11 -0.47 24.87
C TRP A 206 16.67 -0.67 25.40
N GLY A 207 16.47 -0.61 26.73
CA GLY A 207 15.15 -0.82 27.33
C GLY A 207 14.16 0.28 26.97
N PHE A 208 14.61 1.54 26.95
CA PHE A 208 13.80 2.67 26.46
C PHE A 208 13.46 2.49 24.99
N GLN A 209 14.43 2.12 24.15
CA GLN A 209 14.22 1.91 22.72
C GLN A 209 13.16 0.83 22.46
N LEU A 210 13.20 -0.28 23.22
CA LEU A 210 12.22 -1.35 23.10
C LEU A 210 10.81 -0.91 23.53
N LEU A 211 10.68 -0.24 24.68
CA LEU A 211 9.40 0.25 25.17
C LEU A 211 8.81 1.34 24.26
N PHE A 212 9.67 2.24 23.75
CA PHE A 212 9.26 3.28 22.81
C PHE A 212 8.79 2.68 21.49
N ALA A 213 9.51 1.68 20.97
CA ALA A 213 9.09 0.96 19.77
C ALA A 213 7.76 0.23 19.99
N LEU A 214 7.64 -0.56 21.07
CA LEU A 214 6.42 -1.32 21.37
C LEU A 214 5.21 -0.41 21.55
N SER A 215 5.33 0.64 22.36
CA SER A 215 4.23 1.59 22.59
C SER A 215 3.78 2.29 21.31
N SER A 216 4.72 2.74 20.47
CA SER A 216 4.38 3.37 19.18
C SER A 216 3.61 2.43 18.25
N GLN A 217 4.01 1.16 18.19
CA GLN A 217 3.40 0.17 17.31
C GLN A 217 2.01 -0.26 17.81
N VAL A 218 1.86 -0.49 19.12
CA VAL A 218 0.57 -0.85 19.73
C VAL A 218 -0.46 0.27 19.50
N VAL A 219 -0.07 1.54 19.65
CA VAL A 219 -0.97 2.67 19.35
C VAL A 219 -1.44 2.65 17.89
N GLY A 220 -0.53 2.39 16.95
CA GLY A 220 -0.87 2.28 15.52
C GLY A 220 -1.84 1.14 15.22
N MET A 221 -1.58 -0.06 15.77
CA MET A 221 -2.45 -1.22 15.57
C MET A 221 -3.84 -1.02 16.19
N SER A 222 -3.93 -0.42 17.38
CA SER A 222 -5.20 -0.11 18.04
C SER A 222 -6.04 0.86 17.21
N LEU A 223 -5.43 1.90 16.64
CA LEU A 223 -6.14 2.84 15.76
C LEU A 223 -6.65 2.13 14.50
N ALA A 224 -5.84 1.26 13.89
CA ALA A 224 -6.27 0.49 12.71
C ALA A 224 -7.50 -0.38 12.99
N GLY A 225 -7.59 -1.01 14.17
CA GLY A 225 -8.76 -1.78 14.61
C GLY A 225 -10.03 -0.93 14.68
N ILE A 226 -9.97 0.21 15.35
CA ILE A 226 -11.10 1.15 15.51
C ILE A 226 -11.59 1.67 14.16
N PHE A 227 -10.67 1.97 13.23
CA PHE A 227 -11.03 2.51 11.91
C PHE A 227 -11.35 1.45 10.85
N ARG A 228 -11.23 0.15 11.14
CA ARG A 228 -11.56 -0.95 10.21
C ARG A 228 -12.96 -0.80 9.61
N ARG A 229 -13.92 -0.38 10.41
CA ARG A 229 -15.33 -0.18 10.01
C ARG A 229 -15.52 0.89 8.94
N PHE A 230 -14.63 1.87 8.90
CA PHE A 230 -14.68 2.99 7.95
C PHE A 230 -13.78 2.76 6.73
N LEU A 231 -12.70 1.99 6.89
CA LEU A 231 -11.65 1.84 5.87
C LEU A 231 -11.67 0.50 5.13
N VAL A 232 -12.38 -0.51 5.64
CA VAL A 232 -12.37 -1.88 5.07
C VAL A 232 -13.76 -2.36 4.69
N TRP A 233 -14.76 -2.15 5.54
CA TRP A 233 -16.12 -2.66 5.28
C TRP A 233 -16.86 -2.01 4.11
N PRO A 234 -16.74 -0.69 3.85
CA PRO A 234 -17.45 -0.10 2.73
C PRO A 234 -16.86 -0.61 1.41
N ALA A 235 -17.71 -1.09 0.50
CA ALA A 235 -17.33 -1.56 -0.83
C ALA A 235 -16.46 -0.54 -1.60
N ALA A 236 -16.74 0.75 -1.38
CA ALA A 236 -16.02 1.85 -2.00
C ALA A 236 -14.54 1.98 -1.59
N MET A 237 -14.14 1.39 -0.47
CA MET A 237 -12.78 1.48 0.05
C MET A 237 -11.91 0.40 -0.59
N MET A 238 -11.45 0.66 -1.80
CA MET A 238 -10.50 -0.22 -2.49
C MET A 238 -9.06 0.06 -2.07
N TRP A 239 -8.25 -1.01 -2.05
CA TRP A 239 -6.82 -0.94 -1.77
C TRP A 239 -6.02 -1.55 -2.93
N PRO A 240 -5.76 -0.78 -4.02
CA PRO A 240 -5.17 -1.33 -5.25
C PRO A 240 -3.82 -2.02 -5.05
N SER A 241 -3.04 -1.60 -4.05
CA SER A 241 -1.78 -2.25 -3.67
C SER A 241 -1.93 -3.71 -3.27
N GLN A 242 -3.13 -4.15 -2.87
CA GLN A 242 -3.40 -5.54 -2.50
C GLN A 242 -3.74 -6.44 -3.70
N PHE A 243 -4.11 -5.88 -4.85
CA PHE A 243 -4.48 -6.66 -6.03
C PHE A 243 -3.33 -7.51 -6.57
N ALA A 244 -2.09 -7.04 -6.42
CA ALA A 244 -0.91 -7.83 -6.76
C ALA A 244 -0.77 -9.07 -5.86
N ASN A 245 -1.01 -8.93 -4.55
CA ASN A 245 -0.95 -10.06 -3.61
C ASN A 245 -2.07 -11.08 -3.89
N THR A 246 -3.31 -10.62 -4.10
CA THR A 246 -4.45 -11.52 -4.39
C THR A 246 -4.26 -12.28 -5.70
N SER A 247 -3.85 -11.58 -6.76
CA SER A 247 -3.56 -12.18 -8.06
C SER A 247 -2.45 -13.22 -7.97
N LEU A 248 -1.40 -12.93 -7.19
CA LEU A 248 -0.30 -13.88 -6.98
C LEU A 248 -0.74 -15.09 -6.16
N PHE A 249 -1.62 -14.95 -5.15
CA PHE A 249 -2.14 -16.09 -4.40
C PHE A 249 -2.87 -17.05 -5.33
N TYR A 250 -3.71 -16.52 -6.22
CA TYR A 250 -4.38 -17.35 -7.22
C TYR A 250 -3.39 -17.95 -8.20
N ALA A 251 -2.41 -17.19 -8.71
CA ALA A 251 -1.42 -17.74 -9.64
C ALA A 251 -0.55 -18.87 -9.05
N LEU A 252 -0.35 -18.90 -7.72
CA LEU A 252 0.41 -19.95 -7.02
C LEU A 252 -0.45 -21.15 -6.61
N HIS A 253 -1.70 -20.93 -6.23
CA HIS A 253 -2.59 -22.00 -5.73
C HIS A 253 -3.53 -22.56 -6.79
N ASP A 254 -3.77 -21.83 -7.88
CA ASP A 254 -4.59 -22.28 -9.00
C ASP A 254 -3.71 -22.79 -10.16
N TRP A 255 -3.85 -24.09 -10.41
CA TRP A 255 -3.16 -24.79 -11.50
C TRP A 255 -4.07 -25.07 -12.69
N SER A 256 -5.28 -24.50 -12.71
CA SER A 256 -6.19 -24.61 -13.85
C SER A 256 -5.56 -24.00 -15.12
N SER A 257 -5.85 -24.62 -16.26
CA SER A 257 -5.46 -24.08 -17.56
C SER A 257 -6.20 -22.77 -17.81
N SER A 258 -5.48 -21.74 -18.24
CA SER A 258 -6.09 -20.49 -18.70
C SER A 258 -7.01 -20.78 -19.89
N ASP A 259 -8.24 -20.30 -19.82
CA ASP A 259 -9.16 -20.38 -20.94
C ASP A 259 -8.62 -19.52 -22.10
N GLU A 260 -8.41 -20.14 -23.26
CA GLU A 260 -7.86 -19.47 -24.46
C GLU A 260 -8.82 -18.40 -24.98
N SER A 261 -10.11 -18.51 -24.68
CA SER A 261 -11.15 -17.56 -25.06
C SER A 261 -11.05 -16.22 -24.31
N GLU A 262 -10.59 -16.22 -23.06
CA GLU A 262 -10.44 -15.00 -22.24
C GLU A 262 -9.08 -14.31 -22.44
N THR A 263 -8.12 -14.98 -23.08
CA THR A 263 -6.72 -14.54 -23.17
C THR A 263 -6.30 -14.12 -24.57
N HIS A 264 -7.24 -13.78 -25.46
CA HIS A 264 -6.96 -13.37 -26.84
C HIS A 264 -6.00 -14.34 -27.57
N GLY A 265 -6.11 -15.66 -27.31
CA GLY A 265 -5.28 -16.70 -27.92
C GLY A 265 -3.90 -16.93 -27.28
N TRP A 266 -3.60 -16.34 -26.12
CA TRP A 266 -2.37 -16.64 -25.39
C TRP A 266 -2.49 -17.93 -24.56
N SER A 267 -1.65 -18.93 -24.86
CA SER A 267 -1.64 -20.22 -24.14
C SER A 267 -0.62 -20.31 -22.99
N ILE A 268 0.06 -19.22 -22.66
CA ILE A 268 1.07 -19.20 -21.59
C ILE A 268 0.35 -19.15 -20.24
N SER A 269 0.59 -20.16 -19.39
CA SER A 269 0.04 -20.15 -18.03
C SER A 269 0.60 -18.99 -17.20
N ARG A 270 -0.23 -18.47 -16.28
CA ARG A 270 0.12 -17.34 -15.38
C ARG A 270 1.45 -17.56 -14.65
N TYR A 271 1.68 -18.78 -14.17
CA TYR A 271 2.92 -19.17 -13.51
C TYR A 271 4.15 -19.14 -14.43
N ARG A 272 4.03 -19.61 -15.67
CA ARG A 272 5.15 -19.57 -16.65
C ARG A 272 5.50 -18.14 -17.03
N TYR A 273 4.47 -17.32 -17.27
CA TYR A 273 4.66 -15.90 -17.57
C TYR A 273 5.41 -15.19 -16.42
N PHE A 274 4.99 -15.42 -15.17
CA PHE A 274 5.67 -14.90 -13.99
C PHE A 274 7.16 -15.29 -13.94
N LEU A 275 7.51 -16.55 -14.24
CA LEU A 275 8.91 -17.00 -14.24
C LEU A 275 9.73 -16.33 -15.34
N TYR A 276 9.19 -16.17 -16.54
CA TYR A 276 9.89 -15.51 -17.66
C TYR A 276 10.19 -14.05 -17.33
N VAL A 277 9.22 -13.32 -16.79
CA VAL A 277 9.41 -11.92 -16.38
C VAL A 277 10.40 -11.83 -15.22
N THR A 278 10.31 -12.73 -14.23
CA THR A 278 11.23 -12.75 -13.08
C THR A 278 12.68 -12.98 -13.52
N LEU A 279 12.92 -13.94 -14.42
CA LEU A 279 14.26 -14.23 -14.92
C LEU A 279 14.80 -13.08 -15.79
N GLY A 280 13.95 -12.51 -16.65
CA GLY A 280 14.30 -11.34 -17.46
C GLY A 280 14.67 -10.14 -16.60
N ALA A 281 13.86 -9.85 -15.57
CA ALA A 281 14.12 -8.79 -14.60
C ALA A 281 15.43 -9.06 -13.82
N PHE A 282 15.64 -10.29 -13.35
CA PHE A 282 16.87 -10.68 -12.65
C PHE A 282 18.11 -10.34 -13.47
N VAL A 283 18.14 -10.70 -14.76
CA VAL A 283 19.26 -10.37 -15.65
C VAL A 283 19.34 -8.86 -15.90
N TRP A 284 18.20 -8.20 -16.12
CA TRP A 284 18.16 -6.76 -16.39
C TRP A 284 18.76 -5.94 -15.25
N TYR A 285 18.46 -6.26 -13.99
CA TYR A 285 18.94 -5.49 -12.84
C TYR A 285 20.48 -5.45 -12.70
N TRP A 286 21.23 -6.41 -13.25
CA TRP A 286 22.69 -6.33 -13.30
C TRP A 286 23.20 -5.20 -14.20
N ILE A 287 22.41 -4.81 -15.20
CA ILE A 287 22.80 -3.82 -16.19
C ILE A 287 22.87 -2.42 -15.56
N PRO A 288 21.78 -1.83 -15.04
CA PRO A 288 21.86 -0.53 -14.38
C PRO A 288 22.55 -0.62 -13.01
N GLY A 289 22.47 -1.75 -12.30
CA GLY A 289 23.03 -1.86 -10.95
C GLY A 289 24.56 -2.01 -10.89
N VAL A 290 25.14 -2.73 -11.85
CA VAL A 290 26.57 -3.13 -11.81
C VAL A 290 27.32 -2.74 -13.07
N LEU A 291 26.80 -3.07 -14.25
CA LEU A 291 27.53 -2.90 -15.51
C LEU A 291 27.60 -1.45 -15.97
N TRP A 292 26.50 -0.69 -15.85
CA TRP A 292 26.44 0.72 -16.21
C TRP A 292 25.45 1.51 -15.34
N GLN A 293 25.98 2.04 -14.23
CA GLN A 293 25.22 2.83 -13.25
C GLN A 293 24.64 4.14 -13.78
N GLY A 294 25.16 4.64 -14.91
CA GLY A 294 24.59 5.81 -15.59
C GLY A 294 23.17 5.57 -16.14
N LEU A 295 22.73 4.31 -16.26
CA LEU A 295 21.37 3.96 -16.65
C LEU A 295 20.35 4.13 -15.51
N SER A 296 20.78 4.07 -14.26
CA SER A 296 19.88 4.30 -13.11
C SER A 296 19.44 5.76 -13.02
N VAL A 297 20.33 6.70 -13.36
CA VAL A 297 20.01 8.14 -13.43
C VAL A 297 20.55 8.69 -14.75
N PHE A 298 19.74 8.57 -15.81
CA PHE A 298 20.18 8.87 -17.17
C PHE A 298 20.08 10.38 -17.50
N ALA A 299 20.93 11.17 -16.84
CA ALA A 299 20.97 12.63 -16.98
C ALA A 299 21.80 13.09 -18.20
N PHE A 300 21.48 12.58 -19.40
CA PHE A 300 22.31 12.80 -20.61
C PHE A 300 22.53 14.28 -20.96
N VAL A 301 21.58 15.16 -20.63
CA VAL A 301 21.68 16.61 -20.86
C VAL A 301 22.88 17.19 -20.12
N THR A 302 23.17 16.71 -18.91
CA THR A 302 24.33 17.13 -18.11
C THR A 302 25.66 16.74 -18.74
N TRP A 303 25.69 15.69 -19.56
CA TRP A 303 26.91 15.26 -20.25
C TRP A 303 27.28 16.19 -21.41
N ILE A 304 26.30 16.87 -22.01
CA ILE A 304 26.52 17.82 -23.11
C ILE A 304 27.37 19.00 -22.62
N ARG A 305 27.08 19.49 -21.40
CA ARG A 305 27.84 20.60 -20.79
C ARG A 305 27.92 20.44 -19.26
N PRO A 306 28.86 19.63 -18.75
CA PRO A 306 28.91 19.23 -17.34
C PRO A 306 29.24 20.39 -16.39
N ASN A 307 29.92 21.43 -16.87
CA ASN A 307 30.33 22.56 -16.03
C ASN A 307 29.30 23.71 -15.99
N ASN A 308 28.12 23.54 -16.58
CA ASN A 308 27.08 24.57 -16.55
C ASN A 308 26.17 24.39 -15.33
N VAL A 309 26.24 25.34 -14.41
CA VAL A 309 25.47 25.33 -13.15
C VAL A 309 23.96 25.30 -13.40
N VAL A 310 23.44 26.15 -14.30
CA VAL A 310 22.01 26.23 -14.63
C VAL A 310 21.53 24.90 -15.20
N LEU A 311 22.33 24.30 -16.07
CA LEU A 311 21.98 23.03 -16.70
C LEU A 311 21.95 21.90 -15.67
N ASN A 312 22.92 21.85 -14.75
CA ASN A 312 22.94 20.87 -13.66
C ASN A 312 21.80 21.08 -12.66
N GLN A 313 21.41 22.32 -12.38
CA GLN A 313 20.27 22.62 -11.50
C GLN A 313 18.95 22.15 -12.10
N LEU A 314 18.75 22.29 -13.42
CA LEU A 314 17.50 21.92 -14.09
C LEU A 314 17.44 20.42 -14.44
N PHE A 315 18.52 19.85 -14.99
CA PHE A 315 18.53 18.50 -15.55
C PHE A 315 19.36 17.49 -14.75
N GLY A 316 20.04 17.92 -13.68
CA GLY A 316 20.77 17.00 -12.81
C GLY A 316 19.83 16.09 -12.03
N GLY A 317 20.20 14.80 -11.92
CA GLY A 317 19.36 13.78 -11.28
C GLY A 317 19.49 13.67 -9.76
N PHE A 318 20.60 14.13 -9.17
CA PHE A 318 20.82 14.08 -7.71
C PHE A 318 20.71 15.46 -7.04
N THR A 319 21.36 16.46 -7.63
CA THR A 319 21.45 17.82 -7.09
C THR A 319 20.55 18.82 -7.82
N GLY A 320 19.80 18.36 -8.82
CA GLY A 320 18.93 19.16 -9.67
C GLY A 320 17.47 18.72 -9.58
N LEU A 321 16.64 19.32 -10.44
CA LEU A 321 15.21 19.03 -10.54
C LEU A 321 14.87 17.84 -11.44
N SER A 322 15.82 17.34 -12.23
CA SER A 322 15.61 16.24 -13.16
C SER A 322 14.40 16.44 -14.09
N LEU A 323 14.32 17.59 -14.79
CA LEU A 323 13.18 17.93 -15.67
C LEU A 323 12.84 16.87 -16.74
N ILE A 324 13.82 16.06 -17.14
CA ILE A 324 13.62 14.89 -18.00
C ILE A 324 14.07 13.67 -17.20
N PRO A 325 13.20 13.10 -16.35
CA PRO A 325 13.55 11.99 -15.47
C PRO A 325 13.56 10.68 -16.26
N ILE A 326 14.71 10.31 -16.83
CA ILE A 326 14.91 9.02 -17.49
C ILE A 326 15.68 8.11 -16.55
N THR A 327 15.09 6.95 -16.28
CA THR A 327 15.73 5.86 -15.55
C THR A 327 15.39 4.54 -16.21
N PHE A 328 16.37 3.64 -16.26
CA PHE A 328 16.20 2.25 -16.69
C PHE A 328 16.28 1.29 -15.51
N ASP A 329 16.23 1.84 -14.29
CA ASP A 329 16.30 1.12 -13.03
C ASP A 329 14.96 1.25 -12.31
N TRP A 330 14.21 0.16 -12.28
CA TRP A 330 12.90 0.12 -11.64
C TRP A 330 12.98 0.42 -10.13
N THR A 331 14.12 0.17 -9.48
CA THR A 331 14.30 0.53 -8.06
C THR A 331 14.20 2.04 -7.87
N TYR A 332 14.69 2.87 -8.80
CA TYR A 332 14.52 4.33 -8.71
C TYR A 332 13.07 4.77 -8.93
N VAL A 333 12.32 4.05 -9.75
CA VAL A 333 10.89 4.31 -9.97
C VAL A 333 10.06 3.97 -8.72
N SER A 334 10.31 2.80 -8.14
CA SER A 334 9.46 2.25 -7.07
C SER A 334 9.87 2.62 -5.65
N ALA A 335 11.10 3.14 -5.43
CA ALA A 335 11.66 3.32 -4.09
C ALA A 335 10.87 4.28 -3.19
N TYR A 336 10.23 5.32 -3.75
CA TYR A 336 9.56 6.35 -2.95
C TYR A 336 8.03 6.31 -3.06
N LEU A 337 7.47 6.29 -4.27
CA LEU A 337 6.02 6.31 -4.48
C LEU A 337 5.39 4.91 -4.55
N GLY A 338 6.18 3.85 -4.37
CA GLY A 338 5.74 2.47 -4.54
C GLY A 338 5.55 2.10 -6.00
N ASP A 339 4.76 1.07 -6.27
CA ASP A 339 4.51 0.58 -7.63
C ASP A 339 3.46 1.43 -8.36
N PRO A 340 3.84 2.20 -9.40
CA PRO A 340 2.89 3.03 -10.14
C PRO A 340 1.91 2.20 -10.98
N LEU A 341 2.19 0.93 -11.29
CA LEU A 341 1.31 0.08 -12.09
C LEU A 341 0.01 -0.28 -11.38
N LEU A 342 0.02 -0.22 -10.05
CA LEU A 342 -1.15 -0.50 -9.20
C LEU A 342 -1.95 0.77 -8.91
N ALA A 343 -1.41 1.96 -9.19
CA ALA A 343 -2.08 3.21 -8.91
C ALA A 343 -3.10 3.55 -10.02
N PRO A 344 -4.31 4.01 -9.66
CA PRO A 344 -5.27 4.51 -10.65
C PRO A 344 -4.70 5.66 -11.49
N VAL A 345 -5.07 5.71 -12.77
CA VAL A 345 -4.54 6.71 -13.73
C VAL A 345 -4.83 8.14 -13.28
N HIS A 346 -6.02 8.41 -12.75
CA HIS A 346 -6.37 9.75 -12.26
C HIS A 346 -5.48 10.20 -11.09
N ALA A 347 -5.08 9.27 -10.21
CA ALA A 347 -4.18 9.55 -9.09
C ALA A 347 -2.76 9.84 -9.58
N LEU A 348 -2.29 9.10 -10.60
CA LEU A 348 -1.00 9.36 -11.25
C LEU A 348 -0.95 10.75 -11.90
N VAL A 349 -1.98 11.10 -12.68
CA VAL A 349 -2.09 12.41 -13.33
C VAL A 349 -2.17 13.53 -12.30
N ASN A 350 -2.97 13.38 -11.25
CA ASN A 350 -3.08 14.37 -10.18
C ASN A 350 -1.74 14.60 -9.47
N THR A 351 -1.04 13.53 -9.09
CA THR A 351 0.30 13.61 -8.49
C THR A 351 1.30 14.27 -9.43
N PHE A 352 1.26 13.96 -10.72
CA PHE A 352 2.11 14.57 -11.74
C PHE A 352 1.85 16.08 -11.87
N ILE A 353 0.58 16.50 -11.92
CA ILE A 353 0.21 17.93 -11.93
C ILE A 353 0.74 18.61 -10.66
N GLY A 354 0.55 17.98 -9.50
CA GLY A 354 1.06 18.49 -8.23
C GLY A 354 2.59 18.66 -8.23
N LEU A 355 3.33 17.67 -8.74
CA LEU A 355 4.78 17.74 -8.91
C LEU A 355 5.18 18.92 -9.81
N VAL A 356 4.55 19.07 -10.98
CA VAL A 356 4.89 20.12 -11.93
C VAL A 356 4.60 21.51 -11.35
N VAL A 357 3.41 21.71 -10.80
CA VAL A 357 2.94 23.02 -10.32
C VAL A 357 3.64 23.42 -9.01
N PHE A 358 3.56 22.57 -7.99
CA PHE A 358 4.00 22.92 -6.64
C PHE A 358 5.48 22.68 -6.38
N VAL A 359 6.11 21.73 -7.08
CA VAL A 359 7.53 21.44 -6.89
C VAL A 359 8.36 22.07 -8.01
N ILE A 360 8.16 21.69 -9.27
CA ILE A 360 9.03 22.11 -10.37
C ILE A 360 8.93 23.62 -10.63
N ILE A 361 7.74 24.12 -10.98
CA ILE A 361 7.55 25.54 -11.34
C ILE A 361 7.90 26.44 -10.15
N THR A 362 7.45 26.07 -8.95
CA THR A 362 7.69 26.89 -7.76
C THR A 362 9.16 26.87 -7.34
N THR A 363 9.86 25.73 -7.44
CA THR A 363 11.30 25.68 -7.16
C THR A 363 12.09 26.53 -8.14
N ILE A 364 11.78 26.47 -9.45
CA ILE A 364 12.40 27.33 -10.47
C ILE A 364 12.12 28.80 -10.11
N GLY A 365 10.87 29.14 -9.79
CA GLY A 365 10.48 30.48 -9.38
C GLY A 365 11.29 31.00 -8.19
N ILE A 366 11.43 30.22 -7.12
CA ILE A 366 12.21 30.60 -5.92
C ILE A 366 13.70 30.71 -6.25
N SER A 367 14.24 29.76 -7.02
CA SER A 367 15.69 29.67 -7.28
C SER A 367 16.20 30.79 -8.17
N TYR A 368 15.42 31.20 -9.18
CA TYR A 368 15.83 32.25 -10.13
C TYR A 368 15.32 33.65 -9.79
N SER A 369 14.36 33.78 -8.86
CA SER A 369 13.99 35.10 -8.30
C SER A 369 14.89 35.57 -7.15
N GLY A 370 15.72 34.67 -6.60
CA GLY A 370 16.53 34.95 -5.42
C GLY A 370 15.73 34.96 -4.10
N ALA A 371 14.45 34.55 -4.13
CA ALA A 371 13.63 34.40 -2.94
C ALA A 371 14.24 33.37 -1.98
N LEU A 372 14.03 33.55 -0.67
CA LEU A 372 14.56 32.66 0.39
C LEU A 372 16.09 32.50 0.36
N TYR A 373 16.83 33.52 -0.10
CA TYR A 373 18.29 33.48 -0.21
C TYR A 373 18.79 32.33 -1.10
N SER A 374 17.93 31.85 -2.02
CA SER A 374 18.18 30.68 -2.88
C SER A 374 19.43 30.82 -3.74
N ALA A 375 19.85 32.05 -4.09
CA ALA A 375 21.07 32.32 -4.85
C ALA A 375 22.35 31.82 -4.16
N TYR A 376 22.33 31.69 -2.83
CA TYR A 376 23.47 31.23 -2.02
C TYR A 376 23.32 29.76 -1.58
N LEU A 377 22.26 29.06 -2.00
CA LEU A 377 21.94 27.72 -1.54
C LEU A 377 21.85 26.76 -2.74
N PRO A 378 22.18 25.47 -2.56
CA PRO A 378 21.89 24.48 -3.59
C PRO A 378 20.37 24.39 -3.83
N ILE A 379 19.96 24.17 -5.08
CA ILE A 379 18.54 24.06 -5.44
C ILE A 379 17.88 22.85 -4.77
N ASN A 380 18.60 21.72 -4.70
CA ASN A 380 18.12 20.45 -4.18
C ASN A 380 19.11 19.82 -3.21
N THR A 381 18.74 19.78 -1.93
CA THR A 381 19.45 19.08 -0.86
C THR A 381 18.56 18.96 0.38
N SER A 382 18.76 17.94 1.20
CA SER A 382 18.13 17.79 2.52
C SER A 382 18.94 18.44 3.65
N SER A 383 20.08 19.07 3.33
CA SER A 383 20.94 19.72 4.32
C SER A 383 20.42 21.10 4.70
N THR A 384 20.66 21.49 5.96
CA THR A 384 20.36 22.82 6.50
C THR A 384 21.62 23.65 6.62
N TYR A 385 21.53 24.96 6.39
CA TYR A 385 22.67 25.86 6.32
C TYR A 385 22.56 27.02 7.30
N ASP A 386 23.71 27.54 7.73
CA ASP A 386 23.81 28.84 8.40
C ASP A 386 24.01 29.98 7.39
N ASN A 387 24.06 31.21 7.89
CA ASN A 387 24.26 32.44 7.11
C ASN A 387 25.60 32.49 6.35
N THR A 388 26.52 31.56 6.61
CA THR A 388 27.81 31.44 5.92
C THR A 388 27.86 30.25 4.96
N GLN A 389 26.70 29.64 4.66
CA GLN A 389 26.57 28.46 3.80
C GLN A 389 27.26 27.19 4.38
N ASN A 390 27.63 27.21 5.66
CA ASN A 390 28.13 26.02 6.34
C ASN A 390 26.96 25.19 6.88
N ALA A 391 27.20 23.90 7.13
CA ALA A 391 26.20 23.03 7.73
C ALA A 391 25.74 23.58 9.09
N TYR A 392 24.42 23.69 9.27
CA TYR A 392 23.85 24.32 10.45
C TYR A 392 24.13 23.51 11.72
N ASN A 393 24.77 24.13 12.72
CA ASN A 393 25.08 23.45 13.98
C ASN A 393 24.01 23.69 15.04
N VAL A 394 23.16 22.68 15.26
CA VAL A 394 22.05 22.74 16.23
C VAL A 394 22.54 22.93 17.66
N THR A 395 23.69 22.37 18.05
CA THR A 395 24.19 22.47 19.43
C THR A 395 24.50 23.92 19.86
N LYS A 396 24.74 24.82 18.91
CA LYS A 396 24.99 26.24 19.20
C LYS A 396 23.76 26.97 19.70
N ILE A 397 22.55 26.50 19.41
CA ILE A 397 21.28 27.15 19.76
C ILE A 397 20.54 26.44 20.91
N LEU A 398 21.17 25.43 21.50
CA LEU A 398 20.59 24.67 22.62
C LEU A 398 21.13 25.20 23.95
N GLY A 399 20.21 25.43 24.89
CA GLY A 399 20.45 25.80 26.28
C GLY A 399 20.62 24.58 27.20
N SER A 400 20.47 24.79 28.50
CA SER A 400 20.46 23.70 29.48
C SER A 400 19.27 22.76 29.21
N GLY A 401 19.51 21.44 29.28
CA GLY A 401 18.49 20.44 29.03
C GLY A 401 17.99 20.34 27.58
N PHE A 402 18.80 20.75 26.59
CA PHE A 402 18.45 20.76 25.16
C PHE A 402 17.23 21.63 24.82
N SER A 403 16.93 22.62 25.66
CA SER A 403 15.92 23.62 25.39
C SER A 403 16.40 24.61 24.33
N PHE A 404 15.49 25.17 23.54
CA PHE A 404 15.83 26.20 22.57
C PHE A 404 16.23 27.50 23.29
N ASP A 405 17.38 28.06 22.92
CA ASP A 405 17.91 29.31 23.44
C ASP A 405 17.85 30.39 22.36
N GLU A 406 16.93 31.34 22.52
CA GLU A 406 16.66 32.39 21.53
C GLU A 406 17.83 33.38 21.40
N GLU A 407 18.55 33.68 22.49
CA GLU A 407 19.69 34.60 22.45
C GLU A 407 20.84 33.98 21.67
N LYS A 408 21.14 32.70 21.91
CA LYS A 408 22.15 31.98 21.14
C LYS A 408 21.76 31.83 19.67
N TYR A 409 20.48 31.62 19.37
CA TYR A 409 19.98 31.58 17.99
C TYR A 409 20.23 32.89 17.24
N LYS A 410 19.86 34.03 17.86
CA LYS A 410 20.10 35.36 17.29
C LYS A 410 21.60 35.66 17.14
N ALA A 411 22.44 35.18 18.05
CA ALA A 411 23.88 35.36 18.00
C ALA A 411 24.58 34.46 16.97
N TYR A 412 24.05 33.26 16.70
CA TYR A 412 24.63 32.32 15.73
C TYR A 412 24.15 32.62 14.30
N SER A 413 22.91 32.23 13.97
CA SER A 413 22.34 32.38 12.64
C SER A 413 20.91 31.88 12.61
N PRO A 414 20.02 32.49 11.80
CA PRO A 414 18.82 31.82 11.30
C PRO A 414 19.16 30.54 10.53
N MET A 415 18.21 29.61 10.46
CA MET A 415 18.34 28.40 9.65
C MET A 415 17.92 28.68 8.20
N PHE A 416 18.77 28.32 7.26
CA PHE A 416 18.51 28.47 5.82
C PHE A 416 18.26 27.10 5.19
N LEU A 417 17.17 27.02 4.42
CA LEU A 417 16.73 25.79 3.75
C LEU A 417 16.87 25.95 2.24
N ALA A 418 17.34 24.91 1.57
CA ALA A 418 17.31 24.84 0.11
C ALA A 418 15.86 24.98 -0.41
N PRO A 419 15.65 25.55 -1.61
CA PRO A 419 14.32 25.80 -2.17
C PRO A 419 13.39 24.57 -2.16
N THR A 420 13.87 23.43 -2.66
CA THR A 420 13.12 22.16 -2.64
C THR A 420 12.79 21.68 -1.23
N PHE A 421 13.71 21.85 -0.27
CA PHE A 421 13.52 21.41 1.11
C PHE A 421 12.52 22.30 1.86
N ALA A 422 12.58 23.62 1.64
CA ALA A 422 11.59 24.56 2.14
C ALA A 422 10.19 24.24 1.59
N LEU A 423 10.08 23.97 0.29
CA LEU A 423 8.82 23.56 -0.34
C LEU A 423 8.32 22.22 0.21
N ASN A 424 9.20 21.25 0.43
CA ASN A 424 8.80 19.97 1.01
C ASN A 424 8.13 20.15 2.39
N TYR A 425 8.69 21.00 3.26
CA TYR A 425 8.05 21.34 4.53
C TYR A 425 6.73 22.09 4.35
N GLY A 426 6.71 23.15 3.53
CA GLY A 426 5.51 23.96 3.30
C GLY A 426 4.36 23.14 2.73
N LEU A 427 4.64 22.28 1.74
CA LEU A 427 3.66 21.39 1.13
C LEU A 427 3.21 20.29 2.09
N SER A 428 4.08 19.80 2.98
CA SER A 428 3.67 18.81 4.00
C SER A 428 2.63 19.39 4.97
N PHE A 429 2.80 20.64 5.43
CA PHE A 429 1.79 21.31 6.26
C PHE A 429 0.50 21.63 5.48
N ALA A 430 0.65 22.06 4.23
CA ALA A 430 -0.48 22.33 3.36
C ALA A 430 -1.28 21.06 3.06
N ALA A 431 -0.62 19.93 2.81
CA ALA A 431 -1.25 18.66 2.48
C ALA A 431 -2.16 18.15 3.59
N LEU A 432 -1.73 18.24 4.87
CA LEU A 432 -2.57 17.85 6.01
C LEU A 432 -3.85 18.69 6.06
N THR A 433 -3.72 20.00 5.92
CA THR A 433 -4.86 20.92 5.96
C THR A 433 -5.76 20.73 4.74
N ALA A 434 -5.18 20.55 3.56
CA ALA A 434 -5.89 20.28 2.31
C ALA A 434 -6.67 18.97 2.39
N ALA A 435 -6.11 17.91 2.98
CA ALA A 435 -6.82 16.64 3.18
C ALA A 435 -8.06 16.82 4.05
N ILE A 436 -7.94 17.53 5.19
CA ILE A 436 -9.09 17.82 6.07
C ILE A 436 -10.15 18.63 5.32
N VAL A 437 -9.75 19.72 4.66
CA VAL A 437 -10.67 20.59 3.91
C VAL A 437 -11.35 19.80 2.78
N HIS A 438 -10.59 19.00 2.04
CA HIS A 438 -11.12 18.16 0.96
C HIS A 438 -12.14 17.16 1.48
N VAL A 439 -11.84 16.44 2.55
CA VAL A 439 -12.76 15.48 3.19
C VAL A 439 -14.05 16.17 3.65
N ILE A 440 -13.96 17.36 4.25
CA ILE A 440 -15.14 18.12 4.68
C ILE A 440 -15.97 18.59 3.47
N LEU A 441 -15.34 19.05 2.39
CA LEU A 441 -16.04 19.59 1.23
C LEU A 441 -16.70 18.51 0.38
N PHE A 442 -16.06 17.36 0.19
CA PHE A 442 -16.54 16.32 -0.72
C PHE A 442 -17.17 15.12 0.00
N HIS A 443 -16.63 14.69 1.14
CA HIS A 443 -17.03 13.43 1.80
C HIS A 443 -17.84 13.60 3.09
N ARG A 444 -18.13 14.83 3.56
CA ARG A 444 -18.87 15.05 4.83
C ARG A 444 -20.21 14.30 4.91
N LYS A 445 -20.97 14.24 3.81
CA LYS A 445 -22.29 13.59 3.78
C LYS A 445 -22.15 12.08 3.88
N GLN A 446 -21.19 11.51 3.15
CA GLN A 446 -20.87 10.09 3.18
C GLN A 446 -20.39 9.68 4.57
N ILE A 447 -19.44 10.41 5.16
CA ILE A 447 -18.93 10.14 6.51
C ILE A 447 -20.05 10.23 7.55
N TRP A 448 -20.90 11.26 7.47
CA TRP A 448 -22.01 11.41 8.42
C TRP A 448 -23.04 10.28 8.30
N HIS A 449 -23.34 9.85 7.07
CA HIS A 449 -24.19 8.70 6.82
C HIS A 449 -23.57 7.42 7.38
N GLN A 450 -22.31 7.13 7.06
CA GLN A 450 -21.59 5.94 7.55
C GLN A 450 -21.44 5.93 9.07
N PHE A 451 -21.23 7.09 9.70
CA PHE A 451 -21.18 7.20 11.15
C PHE A 451 -22.51 6.78 11.80
N ARG A 452 -23.65 7.19 11.22
CA ARG A 452 -24.99 6.81 11.69
C ARG A 452 -25.36 5.37 11.33
N ALA A 453 -24.95 4.91 10.16
CA ALA A 453 -25.26 3.59 9.62
C ALA A 453 -24.27 2.49 10.03
N SER A 454 -23.25 2.78 10.85
CA SER A 454 -22.12 1.87 11.13
C SER A 454 -22.49 0.51 11.76
N ARG A 455 -23.75 0.28 12.13
CA ARG A 455 -24.27 -1.02 12.56
C ARG A 455 -25.03 -1.80 11.49
N GLU A 456 -25.45 -1.14 10.42
CA GLU A 456 -26.33 -1.66 9.36
C GLU A 456 -25.76 -1.33 7.97
N GLN A 457 -24.44 -1.43 7.80
CA GLN A 457 -23.82 -1.26 6.49
C GLN A 457 -24.23 -2.39 5.55
N GLU A 458 -24.69 -2.02 4.36
CA GLU A 458 -24.99 -2.94 3.27
C GLU A 458 -23.68 -3.62 2.83
N PRO A 459 -23.59 -4.95 2.96
CA PRO A 459 -22.37 -5.67 2.65
C PRO A 459 -22.18 -5.82 1.15
N ASP A 460 -20.96 -5.66 0.67
CA ASP A 460 -20.60 -6.15 -0.66
C ASP A 460 -20.54 -7.69 -0.66
N ILE A 461 -20.38 -8.30 -1.83
CA ILE A 461 -20.26 -9.77 -1.95
C ILE A 461 -19.12 -10.32 -1.08
N HIS A 462 -17.99 -9.60 -0.96
CA HIS A 462 -16.85 -10.05 -0.16
C HIS A 462 -17.13 -9.95 1.34
N LEU A 463 -17.72 -8.87 1.83
CA LEU A 463 -18.14 -8.74 3.22
C LEU A 463 -19.22 -9.76 3.57
N THR A 464 -20.15 -10.04 2.64
CA THR A 464 -21.17 -11.09 2.79
C THR A 464 -20.52 -12.46 2.97
N MET A 465 -19.53 -12.80 2.15
CA MET A 465 -18.75 -14.03 2.32
C MET A 465 -17.97 -14.06 3.64
N MET A 466 -17.48 -12.91 4.13
CA MET A 466 -16.78 -12.84 5.41
C MET A 466 -17.69 -13.02 6.63
N LYS A 467 -18.98 -12.66 6.54
CA LYS A 467 -19.95 -12.78 7.65
C LYS A 467 -20.14 -14.21 8.17
N LYS A 468 -19.77 -15.24 7.40
CA LYS A 468 -19.80 -16.63 7.86
C LYS A 468 -18.73 -16.94 8.92
N TYR A 469 -17.72 -16.07 9.07
CA TYR A 469 -16.68 -16.19 10.08
C TYR A 469 -17.00 -15.34 11.31
N LYS A 470 -16.59 -15.84 12.48
CA LYS A 470 -16.64 -15.04 13.70
C LYS A 470 -15.70 -13.83 13.55
N GLU A 471 -16.27 -12.64 13.66
CA GLU A 471 -15.49 -11.40 13.60
C GLU A 471 -14.53 -11.26 14.79
N ALA A 472 -13.42 -10.56 14.52
CA ALA A 472 -12.53 -10.08 15.57
C ALA A 472 -13.21 -8.92 16.35
N PRO A 473 -12.97 -8.81 17.66
CA PRO A 473 -13.37 -7.62 18.43
C PRO A 473 -12.78 -6.34 17.82
N ASP A 474 -13.45 -5.20 18.02
CA ASP A 474 -12.93 -3.89 17.61
C ASP A 474 -11.72 -3.44 18.44
#